data_AF-A0A0L0G4F8-F1
#
_entry.id   AF-A0A0L0G4F8-F1
#
_cell.length_a   1.000
_cell.length_b   1.000
_cell.length_c   1.000
_cell.angle_alpha   90.00
_cell.angle_beta   90.00
_cell.angle_gamma   90.00
#
_symmetry.space_group_name_H-M   'P 1'
#
loop_
_entity.id
_entity.type
_entity.pdbx_description
1 polymer ?
#
loop_
_entity_poly.entity_id
_entity_poly.type
_entity_poly.pdbx_seq_one_letter_code
_entity_poly.pdbx_strand_id
1 'polypeptide(L)'
;MALVYCRRASDHVCDIGAENTCAKIMQLCAAEESLVDNFDEVTHYLQKHLNEIIGSVHSMDKDAQRLMADDGVTQVCAPPAPEAGDSHGGLLLKTYSEKIEDGHVALTREFKVHSVDGKKNELRYVITRANGPGNVEHIERKTFLTVIA
;
A
#
# COMPACT_ATOMS: atom_id res chain seq x y z
N MET A 1 4.42 20.02 19.56
CA MET A 1 3.14 19.29 19.63
C MET A 1 3.39 17.90 19.06
N ALA A 2 3.07 16.86 19.83
CA ALA A 2 3.22 15.48 19.35
C ALA A 2 2.01 15.16 18.47
N LEU A 3 2.24 14.79 17.21
CA LEU A 3 1.22 14.26 16.31
C LEU A 3 0.70 12.96 16.92
N VAL A 4 -0.52 12.99 17.43
CA VAL A 4 -1.21 11.78 17.90
C VAL A 4 -1.78 11.11 16.67
N TYR A 5 -0.98 10.25 16.03
CA TYR A 5 -1.47 9.32 15.02
C TYR A 5 -2.59 8.48 15.67
N CYS A 6 -3.83 8.66 15.23
CA CYS A 6 -4.92 7.76 15.62
C CYS A 6 -4.64 6.42 14.92
N ARG A 7 -3.93 5.54 15.63
CA ARG A 7 -3.60 4.20 15.18
C ARG A 7 -4.90 3.44 14.96
N ARG A 8 -5.16 2.96 13.74
CA ARG A 8 -5.76 1.64 13.62
C ARG A 8 -4.73 0.67 14.18
N ALA A 9 -4.81 0.42 15.48
CA ALA A 9 -4.01 -0.60 16.14
C ALA A 9 -4.44 -1.95 15.56
N SER A 10 -3.77 -2.38 14.49
CA SER A 10 -3.47 -3.79 14.35
C SER A 10 -2.59 -4.13 15.55
N ASP A 11 -2.99 -5.10 16.37
CA ASP A 11 -2.17 -5.63 17.48
C ASP A 11 -0.86 -6.28 16.99
N HIS A 12 -0.59 -6.20 15.68
CA HIS A 12 0.48 -6.86 14.96
C HIS A 12 1.28 -5.87 14.10
N VAL A 13 1.69 -4.74 14.69
CA VAL A 13 2.76 -3.92 14.12
C VAL A 13 3.95 -4.84 13.87
N CYS A 14 4.32 -4.99 12.61
CA CYS A 14 5.44 -5.83 12.24
C CYS A 14 6.71 -4.99 12.42
N ASP A 15 7.69 -5.47 13.19
CA ASP A 15 9.01 -4.84 13.24
C ASP A 15 9.75 -5.18 11.95
N ILE A 16 9.58 -4.33 10.95
CA ILE A 16 10.12 -4.53 9.61
C ILE A 16 11.45 -3.79 9.57
N GLY A 17 12.55 -4.53 9.69
CA GLY A 17 13.90 -3.98 9.65
C GLY A 17 14.11 -3.01 8.47
N ALA A 18 14.92 -1.96 8.71
CA ALA A 18 15.05 -0.80 7.83
C ALA A 18 15.52 -1.09 6.38
N GLU A 19 16.07 -2.28 6.11
CA GLU A 19 16.56 -2.71 4.78
C GLU A 19 15.58 -3.62 4.02
N ASN A 20 14.33 -3.77 4.49
CA ASN A 20 13.33 -4.61 3.84
C ASN A 20 12.62 -3.87 2.68
N THR A 21 12.45 -4.52 1.53
CA THR A 21 11.75 -3.95 0.38
C THR A 21 10.30 -3.56 0.71
N CYS A 22 9.67 -4.27 1.65
CA CYS A 22 8.36 -3.97 2.21
C CYS A 22 8.36 -2.66 3.02
N ALA A 23 9.37 -2.43 3.88
CA ALA A 23 9.53 -1.17 4.63
C ALA A 23 9.57 0.04 3.71
N LYS A 24 10.34 -0.06 2.62
CA LYS A 24 10.50 1.05 1.69
C LYS A 24 9.20 1.39 0.94
N ILE A 25 8.41 0.41 0.51
CA ILE A 25 7.11 0.70 -0.13
C ILE A 25 6.12 1.31 0.87
N MET A 26 6.12 0.88 2.14
CA MET A 26 5.29 1.50 3.17
C MET A 26 5.64 2.98 3.40
N GLN A 27 6.94 3.30 3.42
CA GLN A 27 7.40 4.68 3.51
C GLN A 27 6.96 5.53 2.31
N LEU A 28 7.10 5.01 1.08
CA LEU A 28 6.71 5.72 -0.14
C LEU A 28 5.19 5.96 -0.20
N CYS A 29 4.41 5.01 0.32
CA CYS A 29 2.95 5.07 0.33
C CYS A 29 2.36 5.75 1.57
N ALA A 30 3.17 6.26 2.51
CA ALA A 30 2.67 6.91 3.73
C ALA A 30 1.79 8.13 3.41
N ALA A 31 0.75 8.36 4.21
CA ALA A 31 -0.19 9.45 4.03
C ALA A 31 0.41 10.80 4.47
N GLU A 32 1.48 11.23 3.80
CA GLU A 32 2.14 12.52 4.07
C GLU A 32 1.98 13.45 2.87
N GLU A 33 1.75 14.73 3.14
CA GLU A 33 1.52 15.77 2.12
C GLU A 33 2.71 15.89 1.15
N SER A 34 3.94 15.77 1.64
CA SER A 34 5.16 15.78 0.81
C SER A 34 5.30 14.58 -0.13
N LEU A 35 4.52 13.53 0.08
CA LEU A 35 4.56 12.29 -0.70
C LEU A 35 3.37 12.16 -1.66
N VAL A 36 2.40 13.07 -1.65
CA VAL A 36 1.20 12.97 -2.51
C VAL A 36 1.54 12.92 -4.00
N ASP A 37 2.58 13.62 -4.42
CA ASP A 37 3.00 13.68 -5.83
C ASP A 37 4.06 12.64 -6.23
N ASN A 38 4.41 11.70 -5.35
CA ASN A 38 5.44 10.69 -5.64
C ASN A 38 4.95 9.46 -6.44
N PHE A 39 3.84 9.59 -7.17
CA PHE A 39 3.22 8.49 -7.92
C PHE A 39 4.21 7.77 -8.85
N ASP A 40 5.08 8.52 -9.54
CA ASP A 40 6.07 7.96 -10.45
C ASP A 40 7.17 7.18 -9.70
N GLU A 41 7.56 7.65 -8.50
CA GLU A 41 8.53 6.96 -7.65
C GLU A 41 7.97 5.64 -7.14
N VAL A 42 6.72 5.64 -6.66
CA VAL A 42 6.00 4.41 -6.25
C VAL A 42 5.87 3.43 -7.41
N THR A 43 5.50 3.94 -8.58
CA THR A 43 5.37 3.15 -9.81
C THR A 43 6.69 2.48 -10.17
N HIS A 44 7.78 3.25 -10.21
CA HIS A 44 9.11 2.75 -10.54
C HIS A 44 9.60 1.71 -9.54
N TYR A 45 9.37 1.94 -8.24
CA TYR A 45 9.74 1.00 -7.20
C TYR A 45 8.97 -0.32 -7.32
N LEU A 46 7.65 -0.25 -7.55
CA LEU A 46 6.80 -1.42 -7.76
C LEU A 46 7.19 -2.20 -9.03
N GLN A 47 7.53 -1.52 -10.13
CA GLN A 47 7.99 -2.21 -11.35
C GLN A 47 9.19 -3.12 -11.12
N LYS A 48 10.09 -2.73 -10.21
CA LYS A 48 11.32 -3.47 -9.90
C LYS A 48 11.15 -4.50 -8.78
N HIS A 49 10.35 -4.20 -7.77
CA HIS A 49 10.35 -4.95 -6.51
C HIS A 49 9.01 -5.63 -6.16
N LEU A 50 7.99 -5.61 -7.04
CA LEU A 50 6.64 -6.13 -6.73
C LEU A 50 6.66 -7.56 -6.15
N ASN A 51 7.32 -8.50 -6.85
CA ASN A 51 7.34 -9.90 -6.42
C ASN A 51 8.10 -10.09 -5.11
N GLU A 52 9.17 -9.32 -4.89
CA GLU A 52 9.95 -9.34 -3.65
C GLU A 52 9.14 -8.83 -2.46
N ILE A 53 8.32 -7.80 -2.68
CA ILE A 53 7.42 -7.24 -1.65
C ILE A 53 6.38 -8.29 -1.25
N ILE A 54 5.70 -8.91 -2.23
CA ILE A 54 4.69 -9.96 -1.99
C ILE A 54 5.31 -11.12 -1.23
N GLY A 55 6.44 -11.62 -1.71
CA GLY A 55 7.18 -12.71 -1.06
C GLY A 55 7.61 -12.34 0.37
N SER A 56 8.01 -11.09 0.59
CA SER A 56 8.37 -10.60 1.93
C SER A 56 7.17 -10.62 2.88
N VAL A 57 6.01 -10.12 2.45
CA VAL A 57 4.78 -10.15 3.27
C VAL A 57 4.42 -11.59 3.65
N HIS A 58 4.40 -12.50 2.68
CA HIS A 58 4.08 -13.91 2.92
C HIS A 58 5.10 -14.63 3.79
N SER A 59 6.35 -14.14 3.83
CA SER A 59 7.46 -14.74 4.60
C SER A 59 7.63 -14.18 6.01
N MET A 60 6.90 -13.11 6.38
CA MET A 60 7.04 -12.45 7.70
C MET A 60 6.68 -13.36 8.87
N ASP A 61 5.84 -14.37 8.64
CA ASP A 61 5.46 -15.34 9.66
C ASP A 61 5.28 -16.70 8.99
N LYS A 62 6.30 -17.54 9.12
CA LYS A 62 6.36 -18.85 8.46
C LYS A 62 5.26 -19.80 8.94
N ASP A 63 4.73 -19.58 10.13
CA ASP A 63 3.72 -20.43 10.76
C ASP A 63 2.30 -19.92 10.50
N ALA A 64 2.12 -18.62 10.21
CA ALA A 64 0.82 -18.00 10.01
C ALA A 64 0.50 -17.55 8.57
N GLN A 65 1.46 -17.61 7.63
CA GLN A 65 1.31 -17.13 6.24
C GLN A 65 0.62 -15.76 6.17
N ARG A 66 1.26 -14.75 6.77
CA ARG A 66 0.68 -13.40 6.83
C ARG A 66 0.39 -12.86 5.44
N LEU A 67 -0.78 -12.23 5.32
CA LEU A 67 -1.25 -11.56 4.10
C LEU A 67 -1.15 -10.04 4.21
N MET A 68 -0.63 -9.54 5.33
CA MET A 68 -0.55 -8.12 5.65
C MET A 68 0.70 -7.80 6.47
N ALA A 69 1.33 -6.69 6.09
CA ALA A 69 2.35 -5.98 6.85
C ALA A 69 1.80 -4.61 7.26
N ASP A 70 2.12 -4.16 8.47
CA ASP A 70 1.62 -2.90 9.05
C ASP A 70 2.72 -2.27 9.90
N ASP A 71 3.10 -1.03 9.61
CA ASP A 71 4.08 -0.24 10.39
C ASP A 71 3.41 0.79 11.33
N GLY A 72 2.09 0.74 11.44
CA GLY A 72 1.26 1.68 12.21
C GLY A 72 0.87 2.95 11.45
N VAL A 73 1.40 3.16 10.23
CA VAL A 73 1.09 4.29 9.35
C VAL A 73 0.55 3.82 8.00
N THR A 74 1.20 2.81 7.43
CA THR A 74 0.88 2.21 6.14
C THR A 74 0.71 0.70 6.30
N GLN A 75 -0.38 0.21 5.74
CA GLN A 75 -0.65 -1.21 5.58
C GLN A 75 -0.30 -1.64 4.17
N VAL A 76 0.32 -2.82 4.04
CA VAL A 76 0.57 -3.50 2.77
C VAL A 76 -0.06 -4.88 2.84
N CYS A 77 -1.08 -5.12 2.03
CA CYS A 77 -1.77 -6.38 1.92
C CYS A 77 -1.38 -7.08 0.62
N ALA A 78 -0.98 -8.34 0.72
CA ALA A 78 -0.73 -9.21 -0.41
C ALA A 78 -1.64 -10.45 -0.28
N PRO A 79 -2.69 -10.59 -1.10
CA PRO A 79 -3.56 -11.76 -1.06
C PRO A 79 -2.78 -13.05 -1.31
N PRO A 80 -3.33 -14.21 -0.91
CA PRO A 80 -2.68 -15.49 -1.15
C PRO A 80 -2.62 -15.79 -2.65
N ALA A 81 -1.86 -16.83 -3.02
CA ALA A 81 -1.84 -17.31 -4.38
C ALA A 81 -3.26 -17.70 -4.83
N PRO A 82 -3.67 -17.37 -6.07
CA PRO A 82 -5.01 -17.68 -6.55
C PRO A 82 -5.27 -19.19 -6.57
N GLU A 83 -6.45 -19.59 -6.12
CA GLU A 83 -6.90 -20.97 -6.12
C GLU A 83 -7.73 -21.29 -7.38
N ALA A 84 -7.96 -22.58 -7.65
CA ALA A 84 -8.77 -22.99 -8.79
C ALA A 84 -10.21 -22.46 -8.64
N GLY A 85 -10.55 -21.43 -9.44
CA GLY A 85 -11.87 -20.79 -9.43
C GLY A 85 -11.94 -19.46 -8.67
N ASP A 86 -10.88 -19.02 -7.99
CA ASP A 86 -10.80 -17.71 -7.33
C ASP A 86 -9.48 -17.00 -7.67
N SER A 87 -9.58 -15.93 -8.45
CA SER A 87 -8.45 -15.07 -8.82
C SER A 87 -8.26 -13.88 -7.88
N HIS A 88 -9.12 -13.73 -6.86
CA HIS A 88 -9.22 -12.54 -6.01
C HIS A 88 -9.40 -11.23 -6.81
N GLY A 89 -10.06 -11.32 -7.97
CA GLY A 89 -10.21 -10.20 -8.90
C GLY A 89 -8.89 -9.74 -9.53
N GLY A 90 -7.86 -10.59 -9.52
CA GLY A 90 -6.52 -10.27 -10.02
C GLY A 90 -5.71 -9.37 -9.10
N LEU A 91 -6.16 -9.07 -7.87
CA LEU A 91 -5.39 -8.23 -6.94
C LEU A 91 -4.09 -8.92 -6.54
N LEU A 92 -2.97 -8.21 -6.66
CA LEU A 92 -1.63 -8.69 -6.28
C LEU A 92 -1.10 -7.99 -5.03
N LEU A 93 -1.38 -6.69 -4.90
CA LEU A 93 -0.90 -5.87 -3.80
C LEU A 93 -1.88 -4.72 -3.57
N LYS A 94 -2.17 -4.44 -2.31
CA LYS A 94 -2.88 -3.22 -1.91
C LYS A 94 -2.10 -2.53 -0.80
N THR A 95 -1.87 -1.24 -0.93
CA THR A 95 -1.45 -0.40 0.19
C THR A 95 -2.60 0.48 0.67
N TYR A 96 -2.60 0.78 1.96
CA TYR A 96 -3.53 1.73 2.57
C TYR A 96 -2.79 2.53 3.62
N SER A 97 -2.89 3.85 3.56
CA SER A 97 -2.40 4.73 4.61
C SER A 97 -3.39 5.86 4.83
N GLU A 98 -3.46 6.30 6.09
CA GLU A 98 -4.33 7.39 6.51
C GLU A 98 -3.59 8.37 7.42
N LYS A 99 -3.88 9.65 7.26
CA LYS A 99 -3.45 10.72 8.15
C LYS A 99 -4.66 11.28 8.85
N ILE A 100 -4.54 11.41 10.17
CA ILE A 100 -5.60 11.91 11.03
C ILE A 100 -5.16 13.23 11.64
N GLU A 101 -5.97 14.27 11.48
CA GLU A 101 -5.79 15.59 12.07
C GLU A 101 -7.06 15.93 12.86
N ASP A 102 -6.89 16.37 14.11
CA ASP A 102 -8.00 16.71 15.02
C ASP A 102 -9.08 15.62 15.17
N GLY A 103 -8.68 14.35 15.10
CA GLY A 103 -9.57 13.20 15.21
C GLY A 103 -10.36 12.87 13.94
N HIS A 104 -10.10 13.58 12.84
CA HIS A 104 -10.72 13.35 11.53
C HIS A 104 -9.69 12.91 10.49
N VAL A 105 -10.11 12.08 9.54
CA VAL A 105 -9.24 11.66 8.42
C VAL A 105 -9.00 12.85 7.50
N ALA A 106 -7.75 13.31 7.44
CA ALA A 106 -7.32 14.45 6.64
C ALA A 106 -6.87 14.01 5.23
N LEU A 107 -6.20 12.86 5.14
CA LEU A 107 -5.66 12.32 3.90
C LEU A 107 -5.70 10.79 3.92
N THR A 108 -6.14 10.18 2.83
CA THR A 108 -5.96 8.75 2.59
C THR A 108 -5.23 8.54 1.27
N ARG A 109 -4.37 7.51 1.24
CA ARG A 109 -3.68 7.09 0.02
C ARG A 109 -3.85 5.58 -0.13
N GLU A 110 -4.29 5.16 -1.31
CA GLU A 110 -4.46 3.75 -1.67
C GLU A 110 -3.76 3.46 -2.98
N PHE A 111 -2.82 2.51 -2.98
CA PHE A 111 -2.26 1.93 -4.19
C PHE A 111 -2.76 0.49 -4.34
N LYS A 112 -3.20 0.11 -5.54
CA LYS A 112 -3.70 -1.22 -5.85
C LYS A 112 -3.06 -1.72 -7.12
N VAL A 113 -2.40 -2.87 -7.04
CA VAL A 113 -1.80 -3.56 -8.18
C VAL A 113 -2.70 -4.73 -8.56
N HIS A 114 -3.20 -4.74 -9.79
CA HIS A 114 -3.99 -5.84 -10.33
C HIS A 114 -3.28 -6.48 -11.53
N SER A 115 -3.22 -7.80 -11.57
CA SER A 115 -2.86 -8.57 -12.75
C SER A 115 -3.95 -8.41 -13.81
N VAL A 116 -3.59 -7.86 -14.96
CA VAL A 116 -4.49 -7.74 -16.14
C VAL A 116 -4.30 -8.95 -17.05
N ASP A 117 -3.05 -9.33 -17.28
CA ASP A 117 -2.62 -10.56 -17.92
C ASP A 117 -1.29 -11.01 -17.30
N GLY A 118 -0.81 -12.22 -17.60
CA GLY A 118 0.40 -12.78 -16.95
C GLY A 118 1.70 -11.98 -17.17
N LYS A 119 1.69 -10.88 -17.94
CA LYS A 119 2.84 -10.00 -18.19
C LYS A 119 2.58 -8.53 -17.90
N LYS A 120 1.34 -8.17 -17.57
CA LYS A 120 0.89 -6.78 -17.44
C LYS A 120 0.07 -6.60 -16.17
N ASN A 121 0.54 -5.67 -15.33
CA ASN A 121 -0.17 -5.29 -14.11
C ASN A 121 -0.67 -3.84 -14.24
N GLU A 122 -1.88 -3.55 -13.77
CA GLU A 122 -2.41 -2.20 -13.59
C GLU A 122 -2.10 -1.73 -12.17
N LEU A 123 -1.46 -0.57 -12.04
CA LEU A 123 -1.38 0.17 -10.79
C LEU A 123 -2.44 1.25 -10.79
N ARG A 124 -3.31 1.22 -9.79
CA ARG A 124 -4.29 2.26 -9.49
C ARG A 124 -3.91 2.97 -8.20
N TYR A 125 -3.87 4.29 -8.25
CA TYR A 125 -3.65 5.16 -7.12
C TYR A 125 -4.88 6.00 -6.86
N VAL A 126 -5.30 6.04 -5.61
CA VAL A 126 -6.43 6.83 -5.14
C VAL A 126 -5.96 7.69 -3.97
N ILE A 127 -6.24 8.99 -4.05
CA ILE A 127 -6.09 9.94 -2.95
C ILE A 127 -7.47 10.44 -2.57
N THR A 128 -7.73 10.52 -1.28
CA THR A 128 -8.85 11.31 -0.76
C THR A 128 -8.32 12.30 0.27
N ARG A 129 -8.55 13.59 0.08
CA ARG A 129 -8.11 14.66 0.99
C ARG A 129 -9.30 15.48 1.45
N ALA A 130 -9.38 15.79 2.73
CA ALA A 130 -10.34 16.74 3.27
C ALA A 130 -9.82 18.18 3.08
N ASN A 131 -10.50 18.99 2.26
CA ASN A 131 -10.18 20.40 2.01
C ASN A 131 -11.16 21.31 2.79
N GLY A 132 -11.33 21.03 4.08
CA GLY A 132 -12.23 21.76 4.98
C GLY A 132 -13.62 21.10 5.17
N PRO A 133 -14.53 21.76 5.92
CA PRO A 133 -15.80 21.16 6.33
C PRO A 133 -16.68 20.82 5.12
N GLY A 134 -16.96 19.52 4.94
CA GLY A 134 -17.82 19.02 3.86
C GLY A 134 -17.19 18.99 2.47
N ASN A 135 -15.92 19.41 2.32
CA ASN A 135 -15.22 19.39 1.04
C ASN A 135 -14.20 18.26 1.02
N VAL A 136 -14.40 17.30 0.12
CA VAL A 136 -13.51 16.17 -0.08
C VAL A 136 -13.01 16.19 -1.52
N GLU A 137 -11.70 16.24 -1.67
CA GLU A 137 -11.02 16.07 -2.95
C GLU A 137 -10.72 14.59 -3.16
N HIS A 138 -11.03 14.09 -4.36
CA HIS A 138 -10.75 12.72 -4.76
C HIS A 138 -9.97 12.71 -6.06
N ILE A 139 -8.77 12.13 -6.03
CA ILE A 139 -7.88 12.04 -7.18
C ILE A 139 -7.62 10.57 -7.46
N GLU A 140 -7.83 10.15 -8.71
CA GLU A 140 -7.50 8.81 -9.18
C GLU A 140 -6.45 8.91 -10.30
N ARG A 141 -5.39 8.11 -10.20
CA ARG A 141 -4.38 7.94 -11.26
C ARG A 141 -4.21 6.45 -11.57
N LYS A 142 -3.88 6.13 -12.82
CA LYS A 142 -3.69 4.76 -13.29
C LYS A 142 -2.48 4.69 -14.19
N THR A 143 -1.74 3.61 -14.09
CA THR A 143 -0.65 3.28 -15.01
C THR A 143 -0.51 1.77 -15.13
N PHE A 144 0.28 1.33 -16.11
CA PHE A 144 0.63 -0.08 -16.26
C PHE A 144 2.07 -0.32 -15.81
N LEU A 145 2.26 -1.36 -15.01
CA LEU A 145 3.56 -1.87 -14.63
C LEU A 145 3.95 -2.97 -15.62
N THR A 146 5.09 -2.79 -16.27
CA THR A 146 5.79 -3.89 -16.92
C THR A 146 6.78 -4.43 -15.90
N VAL A 147 6.46 -5.57 -15.30
CA VAL A 147 7.36 -6.20 -14.33
C VAL A 147 8.59 -6.68 -15.08
N ILE A 148 9.76 -6.15 -14.70
CA ILE A 148 11.04 -6.59 -15.23
C ILE A 148 11.42 -7.86 -14.45
N ALA A 149 11.50 -8.98 -15.15
CA ALA A 149 11.92 -10.27 -14.57
C ALA A 149 13.44 -10.31 -14.36
#